data_AF-A0A931S974-F1
#
_entry.id   AF-A0A931S974-F1
#
_cell.length_a   1.000
_cell.length_b   1.000
_cell.length_c   1.000
_cell.angle_alpha   90.00
_cell.angle_beta   90.00
_cell.angle_gamma   90.00
#
_symmetry.space_group_name_H-M   'P 1'
#
loop_
_entity.id
_entity.type
_entity.pdbx_description
1 polymer ?
#
loop_
_entity_poly.entity_id
_entity_poly.type
_entity_poly.pdbx_seq_one_letter_code
_entity_poly.pdbx_strand_id
1 'polypeptide(L)'
;MKASHQSNCGIQRACNMNLYVKDGVVLREEQAANYPAPKDPDAPDFNPRGCQKGVCYAQRMYDPTRVKYPMKRVGERGEGKWRRTSWDAALTEIADALLDTLANEGPQAIIQCGGTHVQNNDTVGTGPNAFFGALGAPSANVTADNGDDHQGVAITLGKIIEGDSADNWYYADMILIWGGNPVYTNIPNYHFIAEARYRGAKVVAITPDYSPSAIHADLWVPVNVGSDAALALSMCQVIVKERLYKEEFVREQTDLSLLVVESTGRFLREKELKRGGREDVFYLYDQASGRVMEAPRKSLALDGMVPALEGTYQVETPQGTVAVQPVMEVLRRHLDEHYLPEQ
;
A
#
# COMPACT_ATOMS: atom_id res chain seq x y z
N MET A 1 -29.56 -13.21 12.40
CA MET A 1 -28.49 -12.48 13.14
C MET A 1 -27.59 -11.78 12.13
N LYS A 2 -26.94 -10.66 12.45
CA LYS A 2 -25.96 -10.01 11.55
C LYS A 2 -24.55 -10.57 11.80
N ALA A 3 -23.75 -10.67 10.74
CA ALA A 3 -22.41 -11.22 10.81
C ALA A 3 -21.49 -10.68 9.73
N SER A 4 -20.22 -11.04 9.89
CA SER A 4 -19.13 -10.79 8.96
C SER A 4 -18.07 -11.87 9.17
N HIS A 5 -17.07 -11.93 8.28
CA HIS A 5 -15.99 -12.92 8.31
C HIS A 5 -14.69 -12.27 8.74
N GLN A 6 -14.14 -12.73 9.87
CA GLN A 6 -12.89 -12.22 10.44
C GLN A 6 -11.69 -12.94 9.80
N SER A 7 -11.46 -12.69 8.52
CA SER A 7 -10.33 -13.24 7.77
C SER A 7 -9.64 -12.13 6.99
N ASN A 8 -8.33 -12.24 6.78
CA ASN A 8 -7.60 -11.26 5.97
C ASN A 8 -7.92 -11.47 4.48
N CYS A 9 -9.01 -10.85 4.03
CA CYS A 9 -9.39 -10.75 2.64
C CYS A 9 -9.01 -9.37 2.05
N GLY A 10 -8.02 -8.70 2.65
CA GLY A 10 -7.53 -7.40 2.24
C GLY A 10 -8.51 -6.25 2.53
N ILE A 11 -8.41 -5.20 1.71
CA ILE A 11 -9.16 -3.94 1.86
C ILE A 11 -10.69 -4.14 1.63
N GLN A 12 -11.12 -5.31 1.13
CA GLN A 12 -12.54 -5.65 0.89
C GLN A 12 -13.27 -6.26 2.09
N ARG A 13 -12.62 -6.36 3.24
CA ARG A 13 -13.17 -6.93 4.46
C ARG A 13 -14.52 -6.33 4.85
N ALA A 14 -15.18 -6.99 5.80
CA ALA A 14 -16.44 -6.56 6.39
C ALA A 14 -17.65 -6.56 5.42
N CYS A 15 -17.76 -7.59 4.57
CA CYS A 15 -19.01 -7.87 3.87
C CYS A 15 -20.13 -8.16 4.89
N ASN A 16 -21.24 -7.44 4.79
CA ASN A 16 -22.35 -7.57 5.73
C ASN A 16 -23.21 -8.79 5.37
N MET A 17 -23.38 -9.70 6.32
CA MET A 17 -24.07 -10.97 6.12
C MET A 17 -25.23 -11.13 7.09
N ASN A 18 -26.29 -11.80 6.64
CA ASN A 18 -27.35 -12.37 7.46
C ASN A 18 -27.00 -13.83 7.77
N LEU A 19 -26.94 -14.18 9.07
CA LEU A 19 -26.88 -15.56 9.53
C LEU A 19 -28.29 -16.09 9.81
N TYR A 20 -28.56 -17.28 9.26
CA TYR A 20 -29.79 -18.03 9.46
C TYR A 20 -29.54 -19.15 10.48
N VAL A 21 -30.22 -19.08 11.61
CA VAL A 21 -30.07 -20.01 12.74
C VAL A 21 -31.38 -20.75 12.95
N LYS A 22 -31.30 -22.06 13.14
CA LYS A 22 -32.43 -22.91 13.48
C LYS A 22 -32.00 -23.86 14.58
N ASP A 23 -32.80 -23.97 15.65
CA ASP A 23 -32.55 -24.89 16.77
C ASP A 23 -31.15 -24.75 17.38
N GLY A 24 -30.63 -23.51 17.45
CA GLY A 24 -29.29 -23.21 17.97
C GLY A 24 -28.14 -23.53 17.00
N VAL A 25 -28.44 -23.96 15.77
CA VAL A 25 -27.47 -24.31 14.73
C VAL A 25 -27.49 -23.26 13.62
N VAL A 26 -26.33 -22.74 13.25
CA VAL A 26 -26.16 -21.87 12.08
C VAL A 26 -26.27 -22.74 10.83
N LEU A 27 -27.27 -22.48 9.99
CA LEU A 27 -27.53 -23.26 8.79
C LEU A 27 -26.76 -22.75 7.58
N ARG A 28 -26.76 -21.43 7.39
CA ARG A 28 -26.11 -20.73 6.26
C ARG A 28 -25.97 -19.24 6.56
N GLU A 29 -25.20 -18.56 5.71
CA GLU A 29 -25.18 -17.12 5.59
C GLU A 29 -25.54 -16.65 4.19
N GLU A 30 -25.95 -15.39 4.09
CA GLU A 30 -26.26 -14.69 2.84
C GLU A 30 -25.89 -13.23 2.97
N GLN A 31 -25.54 -12.56 1.87
CA GLN A 31 -25.31 -11.13 1.89
C GLN A 31 -26.54 -10.38 2.42
N ALA A 32 -26.30 -9.39 3.27
CA ALA A 32 -27.36 -8.51 3.75
C ALA A 32 -27.81 -7.50 2.69
N ALA A 33 -26.92 -7.18 1.74
CA ALA A 33 -27.17 -6.27 0.61
C ALA A 33 -27.89 -4.97 1.04
N ASN A 34 -27.38 -4.34 2.10
CA ASN A 34 -27.95 -3.12 2.68
C ASN A 34 -26.91 -1.99 2.78
N TYR A 35 -25.93 -1.97 1.87
CA TYR A 35 -25.05 -0.82 1.73
C TYR A 35 -25.86 0.38 1.21
N PRO A 36 -25.58 1.60 1.71
CA PRO A 36 -26.25 2.80 1.20
C PRO A 36 -26.03 2.96 -0.30
N ALA A 37 -27.06 3.47 -0.99
CA ALA A 37 -26.89 3.93 -2.36
C ALA A 37 -25.83 5.05 -2.44
N PRO A 38 -25.08 5.14 -3.54
CA PRO A 38 -24.14 6.23 -3.75
C PRO A 38 -24.86 7.58 -3.84
N LYS A 39 -24.11 8.66 -3.60
CA LYS A 39 -24.63 10.03 -3.76
C LYS A 39 -24.84 10.39 -5.24
N ASP A 40 -23.96 9.90 -6.10
CA ASP A 40 -24.12 9.96 -7.54
C ASP A 40 -25.13 8.88 -7.98
N PRO A 41 -26.28 9.24 -8.55
CA PRO A 41 -27.29 8.28 -8.98
C PRO A 41 -26.85 7.40 -10.16
N ASP A 42 -25.84 7.84 -10.93
CA ASP A 42 -25.31 7.08 -12.06
C ASP A 42 -24.18 6.12 -11.64
N ALA A 43 -23.70 6.23 -10.39
CA ALA A 43 -22.72 5.31 -9.84
C ALA A 43 -23.39 4.02 -9.34
N PRO A 44 -22.75 2.86 -9.54
CA PRO A 44 -23.20 1.59 -8.96
C PRO A 44 -23.01 1.60 -7.43
N ASP A 45 -23.84 0.85 -6.72
CA ASP A 45 -23.71 0.68 -5.28
C ASP A 45 -22.77 -0.49 -4.93
N PHE A 46 -22.46 -0.67 -3.64
CA PHE A 46 -21.62 -1.79 -3.20
C PHE A 46 -22.39 -3.12 -3.10
N ASN A 47 -23.71 -3.14 -3.26
CA ASN A 47 -24.47 -4.36 -3.06
C ASN A 47 -24.21 -5.38 -4.18
N PRO A 48 -24.22 -6.69 -3.88
CA PRO A 48 -24.42 -7.31 -2.56
C PRO A 48 -23.11 -7.52 -1.77
N ARG A 49 -21.93 -7.25 -2.38
CA ARG A 49 -20.62 -7.77 -1.95
C ARG A 49 -20.64 -9.29 -1.70
N GLY A 50 -19.80 -9.76 -0.78
CA GLY A 50 -19.63 -11.17 -0.46
C GLY A 50 -18.73 -11.90 -1.46
N CYS A 51 -18.41 -13.14 -1.14
CA CYS A 51 -17.66 -14.02 -2.04
C CYS A 51 -17.99 -15.48 -1.73
N GLN A 52 -17.52 -16.38 -2.58
CA GLN A 52 -17.74 -17.82 -2.46
C GLN A 52 -17.24 -18.40 -1.11
N LYS A 53 -16.18 -17.83 -0.52
CA LYS A 53 -15.68 -18.26 0.81
C LYS A 53 -16.58 -17.76 1.93
N GLY A 54 -17.17 -16.57 1.77
CA GLY A 54 -18.03 -15.96 2.76
C GLY A 54 -19.38 -16.68 2.87
N VAL A 55 -19.99 -17.04 1.74
CA VAL A 55 -21.32 -17.71 1.73
C VAL A 55 -21.31 -19.16 2.22
N CYS A 56 -20.12 -19.73 2.51
CA CYS A 56 -19.97 -21.05 3.10
C CYS A 56 -19.16 -21.05 4.41
N TYR A 57 -18.90 -19.87 5.00
CA TYR A 57 -18.03 -19.75 6.17
C TYR A 57 -18.61 -20.43 7.42
N ALA A 58 -19.94 -20.54 7.54
CA ALA A 58 -20.63 -21.26 8.60
C ALA A 58 -20.16 -22.71 8.73
N GLN A 59 -19.69 -23.34 7.65
CA GLN A 59 -19.11 -24.68 7.69
C GLN A 59 -17.90 -24.78 8.63
N ARG A 60 -17.13 -23.69 8.80
CA ARG A 60 -15.98 -23.64 9.73
C ARG A 60 -16.38 -23.82 11.19
N MET A 61 -17.62 -23.49 11.55
CA MET A 61 -18.11 -23.71 12.92
C MET A 61 -18.22 -25.19 13.27
N TYR A 62 -18.42 -26.04 12.27
CA TYR A 62 -18.67 -27.48 12.42
C TYR A 62 -17.54 -28.35 11.88
N ASP A 63 -16.48 -27.71 11.36
CA ASP A 63 -15.32 -28.37 10.77
C ASP A 63 -14.68 -29.36 11.77
N PRO A 64 -14.36 -30.60 11.35
CA PRO A 64 -13.71 -31.58 12.21
C PRO A 64 -12.34 -31.11 12.73
N THR A 65 -11.67 -30.17 12.05
CA THR A 65 -10.38 -29.61 12.49
C THR A 65 -10.52 -28.47 13.49
N ARG A 66 -11.75 -28.07 13.87
CA ARG A 66 -11.96 -27.00 14.84
C ARG A 66 -11.38 -27.37 16.21
N VAL A 67 -10.50 -26.53 16.74
CA VAL A 67 -9.98 -26.67 18.10
C VAL A 67 -11.10 -26.33 19.10
N LYS A 68 -11.52 -27.32 19.89
CA LYS A 68 -12.66 -27.21 20.82
C LYS A 68 -12.25 -26.99 22.28
N TYR A 69 -11.03 -27.39 22.64
CA TYR A 69 -10.53 -27.37 24.01
C TYR A 69 -9.07 -26.93 24.02
N PRO A 70 -8.54 -26.44 25.16
CA PRO A 70 -7.11 -26.31 25.36
C PRO A 70 -6.42 -27.67 25.19
N MET A 71 -5.35 -27.69 24.40
CA MET A 71 -4.59 -28.88 24.06
C MET A 71 -3.12 -28.68 24.42
N LYS A 72 -2.54 -29.61 25.18
CA LYS A 72 -1.12 -29.64 25.52
C LYS A 72 -0.40 -30.66 24.65
N ARG A 73 0.74 -30.28 24.07
CA ARG A 73 1.60 -31.18 23.28
C ARG A 73 2.17 -32.28 24.18
N VAL A 74 2.18 -33.53 23.68
CA VAL A 74 2.76 -34.69 24.40
C VAL A 74 3.81 -35.46 23.61
N GLY A 75 4.04 -35.10 22.34
CA GLY A 75 5.13 -35.62 21.50
C GLY A 75 6.03 -34.50 21.00
N GLU A 76 6.84 -34.76 19.98
CA GLU A 76 7.69 -33.74 19.37
C GLU A 76 6.86 -32.67 18.63
N ARG A 77 7.43 -31.46 18.46
CA ARG A 77 6.77 -30.38 17.71
C ARG A 77 6.55 -30.83 16.26
N GLY A 78 5.31 -30.71 15.78
CA GLY A 78 4.92 -31.17 14.44
C GLY A 78 4.29 -32.56 14.37
N GLU A 79 4.36 -33.37 15.44
CA GLU A 79 3.80 -34.75 15.41
C GLU A 79 2.27 -34.83 15.52
N GLY A 80 1.59 -33.72 15.84
CA GLY A 80 0.14 -33.72 16.02
C GLY A 80 -0.36 -34.52 17.25
N LYS A 81 0.53 -34.84 18.21
CA LYS A 81 0.17 -35.57 19.44
C LYS A 81 -0.22 -34.61 20.56
N TRP A 82 -1.49 -34.65 20.94
CA TRP A 82 -2.08 -33.72 21.91
C TRP A 82 -2.84 -34.41 23.03
N ARG A 83 -2.79 -33.84 24.22
CA ARG A 83 -3.62 -34.19 25.37
C ARG A 83 -4.48 -33.00 25.77
N ARG A 84 -5.78 -33.19 25.94
CA ARG A 84 -6.69 -32.15 26.44
C ARG A 84 -6.27 -31.72 27.85
N THR A 85 -6.40 -30.42 28.13
CA THR A 85 -6.18 -29.83 29.47
C THR A 85 -7.30 -28.85 29.81
N SER A 86 -7.34 -28.37 31.06
CA SER A 86 -8.25 -27.28 31.47
C SER A 86 -7.70 -25.92 31.06
N TRP A 87 -8.58 -24.92 30.98
CA TRP A 87 -8.16 -23.53 30.75
C TRP A 87 -7.22 -23.03 31.85
N ASP A 88 -7.55 -23.27 33.12
CA ASP A 88 -6.70 -22.85 34.23
C ASP A 88 -5.29 -23.45 34.13
N ALA A 89 -5.19 -24.76 33.90
CA ALA A 89 -3.88 -25.41 33.79
C ALA A 89 -3.08 -24.91 32.57
N ALA A 90 -3.74 -24.67 31.43
CA ALA A 90 -3.07 -24.13 30.25
C ALA A 90 -2.58 -22.69 30.47
N LEU A 91 -3.43 -21.83 31.05
CA LEU A 91 -3.13 -20.43 31.28
C LEU A 91 -2.07 -20.26 32.38
N THR A 92 -2.12 -21.06 33.45
CA THR A 92 -1.08 -21.06 34.49
C THR A 92 0.27 -21.44 33.90
N GLU A 93 0.35 -22.52 33.11
CA GLU A 93 1.62 -22.92 32.48
C GLU A 93 2.18 -21.86 31.53
N ILE A 94 1.31 -21.17 30.78
CA ILE A 94 1.73 -20.04 29.93
C ILE A 94 2.20 -18.85 30.78
N ALA A 95 1.48 -18.51 31.85
CA ALA A 95 1.82 -17.41 32.73
C ALA A 95 3.15 -17.64 33.46
N ASP A 96 3.39 -18.85 33.98
CA ASP A 96 4.64 -19.22 34.62
C ASP A 96 5.82 -19.06 33.65
N ALA A 97 5.68 -19.57 32.42
CA ALA A 97 6.72 -19.41 31.39
C ALA A 97 6.98 -17.94 31.02
N LEU A 98 5.94 -17.10 30.94
CA LEU A 98 6.11 -15.67 30.69
C LEU A 98 6.83 -14.98 31.86
N LEU A 99 6.46 -15.28 33.11
CA LEU A 99 7.08 -14.73 34.30
C LEU A 99 8.55 -15.15 34.43
N ASP A 100 8.86 -16.42 34.20
CA ASP A 100 10.23 -16.94 34.20
C ASP A 100 11.08 -16.25 33.14
N THR A 101 10.54 -16.06 31.94
CA THR A 101 11.24 -15.36 30.84
C THR A 101 11.48 -13.90 31.21
N LEU A 102 10.47 -13.21 31.75
CA LEU A 102 10.59 -11.82 32.19
C LEU A 102 11.64 -11.65 33.29
N ALA A 103 11.69 -12.57 34.25
CA ALA A 103 12.61 -12.50 35.39
C ALA A 103 14.07 -12.78 34.98
N ASN A 104 14.30 -13.72 34.07
CA ASN A 104 15.64 -14.20 33.73
C ASN A 104 16.25 -13.54 32.47
N GLU A 105 15.43 -13.22 31.48
CA GLU A 105 15.87 -12.74 30.15
C GLU A 105 15.32 -11.35 29.80
N GLY A 106 14.24 -10.93 30.47
CA GLY A 106 13.57 -9.66 30.23
C GLY A 106 12.53 -9.71 29.11
N PRO A 107 11.79 -8.60 28.90
CA PRO A 107 10.62 -8.59 28.03
C PRO A 107 10.92 -8.74 26.54
N GLN A 108 12.16 -8.43 26.12
CA GLN A 108 12.59 -8.56 24.71
C GLN A 108 12.71 -10.03 24.25
N ALA A 109 12.77 -10.98 25.18
CA ALA A 109 12.76 -12.42 24.88
C ALA A 109 11.35 -12.96 24.58
N ILE A 110 10.31 -12.14 24.77
CA ILE A 110 8.92 -12.47 24.46
C ILE A 110 8.53 -11.71 23.19
N ILE A 111 8.00 -12.41 22.19
CA ILE A 111 7.54 -11.79 20.94
C ILE A 111 6.05 -12.04 20.71
N GLN A 112 5.33 -10.98 20.35
CA GLN A 112 3.98 -11.09 19.84
C GLN A 112 4.03 -11.28 18.32
N CYS A 113 3.58 -12.44 17.87
CA CYS A 113 3.38 -12.77 16.45
C CYS A 113 1.90 -13.11 16.21
N GLY A 114 1.05 -12.08 16.20
CA GLY A 114 -0.39 -12.24 16.05
C GLY A 114 -0.87 -12.52 14.62
N GLY A 115 -0.03 -12.22 13.62
CA GLY A 115 -0.39 -12.30 12.21
C GLY A 115 -1.48 -11.29 11.82
N THR A 116 -1.87 -11.32 10.54
CA THR A 116 -2.77 -10.30 9.96
C THR A 116 -4.14 -10.24 10.65
N HIS A 117 -4.62 -11.35 11.20
CA HIS A 117 -5.88 -11.39 11.92
C HIS A 117 -5.85 -10.68 13.28
N VAL A 118 -4.73 -10.70 14.01
CA VAL A 118 -4.63 -10.04 15.32
C VAL A 118 -4.07 -8.62 15.17
N GLN A 119 -3.22 -8.38 14.17
CA GLN A 119 -2.53 -7.09 14.03
C GLN A 119 -3.31 -6.09 13.16
N ASN A 120 -4.10 -6.56 12.18
CA ASN A 120 -4.87 -5.67 11.28
C ASN A 120 -6.38 -5.66 11.54
N ASN A 121 -6.84 -6.24 12.66
CA ASN A 121 -8.26 -6.37 13.00
C ASN A 121 -8.55 -5.83 14.40
N ASP A 122 -9.20 -4.66 14.44
CA ASP A 122 -9.27 -3.83 15.64
C ASP A 122 -9.86 -4.57 16.86
N THR A 123 -10.95 -5.32 16.71
CA THR A 123 -11.61 -5.94 17.87
C THR A 123 -10.90 -7.18 18.40
N VAL A 124 -10.30 -8.00 17.53
CA VAL A 124 -9.60 -9.22 17.97
C VAL A 124 -8.17 -8.91 18.45
N GLY A 125 -7.56 -7.89 17.86
CA GLY A 125 -6.21 -7.43 18.21
C GLY A 125 -6.11 -6.72 19.55
N THR A 126 -7.16 -6.02 19.97
CA THR A 126 -7.11 -5.14 21.15
C THR A 126 -6.60 -5.85 22.40
N GLY A 127 -7.13 -7.04 22.71
CA GLY A 127 -6.76 -7.79 23.91
C GLY A 127 -5.29 -8.23 23.90
N PRO A 128 -4.85 -9.03 22.91
CA PRO A 128 -3.46 -9.44 22.79
C PRO A 128 -2.48 -8.26 22.72
N ASN A 129 -2.76 -7.24 21.92
CA ASN A 129 -1.85 -6.10 21.75
C ASN A 129 -1.71 -5.30 23.05
N ALA A 130 -2.80 -5.09 23.79
CA ALA A 130 -2.73 -4.44 25.11
C ALA A 130 -1.95 -5.28 26.13
N PHE A 131 -2.18 -6.60 26.13
CA PHE A 131 -1.48 -7.52 27.04
C PHE A 131 0.03 -7.51 26.79
N PHE A 132 0.48 -7.77 25.56
CA PHE A 132 1.90 -7.81 25.23
C PHE A 132 2.56 -6.43 25.28
N GLY A 133 1.83 -5.36 24.94
CA GLY A 133 2.29 -3.99 25.13
C GLY A 133 2.56 -3.66 26.60
N ALA A 134 1.70 -4.11 27.52
CA ALA A 134 1.90 -3.94 28.96
C ALA A 134 3.11 -4.74 29.50
N LEU A 135 3.45 -5.86 28.86
CA LEU A 135 4.67 -6.62 29.17
C LEU A 135 5.94 -5.94 28.65
N GLY A 136 5.83 -4.93 27.77
CA GLY A 136 6.97 -4.36 27.06
C GLY A 136 7.57 -5.29 26.00
N ALA A 137 6.79 -6.28 25.55
CA ALA A 137 7.23 -7.25 24.56
C ALA A 137 7.19 -6.64 23.15
N PRO A 138 8.22 -6.85 22.31
CA PRO A 138 8.17 -6.46 20.90
C PRO A 138 7.08 -7.22 20.13
N SER A 139 6.57 -6.57 19.07
CA SER A 139 5.64 -7.16 18.11
C SER A 139 6.25 -7.22 16.72
N ALA A 140 6.00 -8.31 15.98
CA ALA A 140 6.42 -8.42 14.59
C ALA A 140 5.68 -7.39 13.69
N ASN A 141 6.32 -6.90 12.63
CA ASN A 141 5.65 -6.03 11.66
C ASN A 141 4.98 -6.89 10.56
N VAL A 142 3.66 -7.04 10.66
CA VAL A 142 2.91 -7.94 9.79
C VAL A 142 2.87 -7.53 8.33
N THR A 143 2.87 -6.24 8.03
CA THR A 143 2.78 -5.73 6.65
C THR A 143 4.12 -5.83 5.94
N ALA A 144 5.21 -5.73 6.69
CA ALA A 144 6.54 -6.10 6.20
C ALA A 144 6.67 -7.62 6.01
N ASP A 145 6.20 -8.42 6.97
CA ASP A 145 6.32 -9.88 6.94
C ASP A 145 5.56 -10.53 5.77
N ASN A 146 4.39 -9.97 5.40
CA ASN A 146 3.58 -10.49 4.30
C ASN A 146 3.86 -9.83 2.94
N GLY A 147 4.63 -8.75 2.91
CA GLY A 147 4.97 -8.02 1.68
C GLY A 147 3.90 -7.03 1.19
N ASP A 148 2.94 -6.63 2.02
CA ASP A 148 1.91 -5.64 1.67
C ASP A 148 2.37 -4.17 1.92
N ASP A 149 3.60 -3.96 2.37
CA ASP A 149 4.17 -2.63 2.59
C ASP A 149 4.45 -1.89 1.25
N HIS A 150 3.93 -0.66 1.12
CA HIS A 150 4.13 0.18 -0.07
C HIS A 150 5.39 1.06 0.05
N GLN A 151 6.58 0.43 0.02
CA GLN A 151 7.86 1.13 0.24
C GLN A 151 8.12 2.26 -0.75
N GLY A 152 7.73 2.09 -2.03
CA GLY A 152 7.84 3.16 -3.03
C GLY A 152 7.02 4.41 -2.66
N VAL A 153 5.80 4.21 -2.15
CA VAL A 153 4.93 5.30 -1.67
C VAL A 153 5.54 6.00 -0.46
N ALA A 154 6.11 5.22 0.48
CA ALA A 154 6.78 5.79 1.65
C ALA A 154 7.99 6.64 1.28
N ILE A 155 8.79 6.21 0.32
CA ILE A 155 9.98 6.95 -0.15
C ILE A 155 9.57 8.21 -0.91
N THR A 156 8.54 8.15 -1.76
CA THR A 156 8.13 9.28 -2.61
C THR A 156 7.26 10.30 -1.89
N LEU A 157 6.28 9.88 -1.09
CA LEU A 157 5.29 10.77 -0.47
C LEU A 157 5.49 10.95 1.05
N GLY A 158 6.37 10.17 1.68
CA GLY A 158 6.55 10.18 3.14
C GLY A 158 5.34 9.62 3.90
N LYS A 159 4.52 8.80 3.23
CA LYS A 159 3.28 8.20 3.77
C LYS A 159 3.32 6.68 3.64
N ILE A 160 2.78 5.97 4.62
CA ILE A 160 2.90 4.51 4.71
C ILE A 160 2.01 3.81 3.67
N ILE A 161 0.77 4.28 3.50
CA ILE A 161 -0.22 3.73 2.57
C ILE A 161 -1.02 4.90 1.98
N GLU A 162 -1.29 4.84 0.68
CA GLU A 162 -2.22 5.69 -0.04
C GLU A 162 -3.24 4.82 -0.78
N GLY A 163 -4.48 5.27 -0.88
CA GLY A 163 -5.54 4.54 -1.56
C GLY A 163 -6.88 5.27 -1.50
N ASP A 164 -7.82 4.77 -2.29
CA ASP A 164 -9.20 5.24 -2.37
C ASP A 164 -10.19 4.11 -2.07
N SER A 165 -11.48 4.46 -2.06
CA SER A 165 -12.55 3.46 -2.02
C SER A 165 -12.81 2.91 -3.42
N ALA A 166 -13.23 1.64 -3.51
CA ALA A 166 -13.35 0.93 -4.79
C ALA A 166 -14.40 1.51 -5.75
N ASP A 167 -15.37 2.25 -5.22
CA ASP A 167 -16.33 3.01 -6.02
C ASP A 167 -15.66 4.13 -6.83
N ASN A 168 -14.50 4.63 -6.39
CA ASN A 168 -13.76 5.64 -7.14
C ASN A 168 -13.27 5.11 -8.51
N TRP A 169 -13.07 3.80 -8.64
CA TRP A 169 -12.68 3.17 -9.90
C TRP A 169 -13.73 3.34 -10.98
N TYR A 170 -15.01 3.47 -10.60
CA TYR A 170 -16.08 3.75 -11.55
C TYR A 170 -15.86 5.06 -12.31
N TYR A 171 -15.23 6.07 -11.67
CA TYR A 171 -15.04 7.39 -12.26
C TYR A 171 -13.83 7.48 -13.19
N ALA A 172 -12.96 6.48 -13.24
CA ALA A 172 -11.78 6.50 -14.09
C ALA A 172 -12.14 6.41 -15.59
N ASP A 173 -11.35 7.09 -16.43
CA ASP A 173 -11.36 6.92 -17.89
C ASP A 173 -10.37 5.82 -18.34
N MET A 174 -9.38 5.51 -17.51
CA MET A 174 -8.40 4.45 -17.71
C MET A 174 -8.05 3.79 -16.38
N ILE A 175 -8.02 2.47 -16.36
CA ILE A 175 -7.66 1.64 -15.21
C ILE A 175 -6.51 0.74 -15.62
N LEU A 176 -5.39 0.84 -14.90
CA LEU A 176 -4.25 -0.06 -15.04
C LEU A 176 -4.31 -1.12 -13.93
N ILE A 177 -4.63 -2.36 -14.30
CA ILE A 177 -4.47 -3.50 -13.41
C ILE A 177 -3.01 -3.94 -13.51
N TRP A 178 -2.15 -3.35 -12.69
CA TRP A 178 -0.69 -3.55 -12.74
C TRP A 178 -0.23 -4.51 -11.65
N GLY A 179 0.25 -5.70 -12.04
CA GLY A 179 0.71 -6.74 -11.11
C GLY A 179 -0.41 -7.35 -10.24
N GLY A 180 -1.68 -7.05 -10.56
CA GLY A 180 -2.84 -7.43 -9.77
C GLY A 180 -3.77 -8.42 -10.48
N ASN A 181 -4.65 -9.06 -9.71
CA ASN A 181 -5.70 -9.93 -10.24
C ASN A 181 -7.03 -9.74 -9.47
N PRO A 182 -7.66 -8.56 -9.57
CA PRO A 182 -8.85 -8.21 -8.78
C PRO A 182 -10.06 -9.13 -9.01
N VAL A 183 -10.14 -9.89 -10.10
CA VAL A 183 -11.16 -10.94 -10.24
C VAL A 183 -11.04 -12.01 -9.15
N TYR A 184 -9.82 -12.34 -8.71
CA TYR A 184 -9.59 -13.32 -7.62
C TYR A 184 -9.43 -12.65 -6.26
N THR A 185 -8.72 -11.52 -6.26
CA THR A 185 -8.27 -10.86 -5.03
C THR A 185 -9.14 -9.69 -4.65
N ASN A 186 -10.06 -9.25 -5.51
CA ASN A 186 -11.01 -8.15 -5.30
C ASN A 186 -12.49 -8.46 -5.63
N ILE A 187 -12.89 -9.71 -5.42
CA ILE A 187 -14.19 -10.28 -5.84
C ILE A 187 -15.40 -9.36 -5.54
N PRO A 188 -15.65 -8.92 -4.28
CA PRO A 188 -16.86 -8.16 -3.98
C PRO A 188 -16.90 -6.76 -4.58
N ASN A 189 -15.77 -6.20 -5.04
CA ASN A 189 -15.74 -4.86 -5.66
C ASN A 189 -15.37 -4.89 -7.14
N TYR A 190 -15.07 -6.07 -7.71
CA TYR A 190 -14.61 -6.16 -9.10
C TYR A 190 -15.62 -5.57 -10.10
N HIS A 191 -16.91 -5.58 -9.74
CA HIS A 191 -17.97 -5.01 -10.56
C HIS A 191 -17.70 -3.54 -10.92
N PHE A 192 -17.10 -2.72 -10.03
CA PHE A 192 -16.78 -1.33 -10.36
C PHE A 192 -15.82 -1.20 -11.55
N ILE A 193 -14.84 -2.09 -11.70
CA ILE A 193 -13.94 -2.09 -12.86
C ILE A 193 -14.71 -2.48 -14.14
N ALA A 194 -15.56 -3.50 -14.05
CA ALA A 194 -16.36 -3.95 -15.19
C ALA A 194 -17.39 -2.89 -15.61
N GLU A 195 -18.02 -2.22 -14.66
CA GLU A 195 -19.01 -1.17 -14.87
C GLU A 195 -18.35 0.11 -15.38
N ALA A 196 -17.17 0.49 -14.88
CA ALA A 196 -16.36 1.57 -15.46
C ALA A 196 -16.07 1.30 -16.94
N ARG A 197 -15.71 0.05 -17.28
CA ARG A 197 -15.47 -0.36 -18.66
C ARG A 197 -16.72 -0.26 -19.53
N TYR A 198 -17.88 -0.69 -19.03
CA TYR A 198 -19.14 -0.53 -19.75
C TYR A 198 -19.55 0.94 -19.93
N ARG A 199 -19.19 1.81 -18.99
CA ARG A 199 -19.36 3.27 -19.08
C ARG A 199 -18.42 3.90 -20.14
N GLY A 200 -17.34 3.21 -20.51
CA GLY A 200 -16.40 3.63 -21.56
C GLY A 200 -14.95 3.71 -21.13
N ALA A 201 -14.63 3.42 -19.87
CA ALA A 201 -13.25 3.40 -19.39
C ALA A 201 -12.43 2.32 -20.11
N LYS A 202 -11.13 2.58 -20.31
CA LYS A 202 -10.18 1.60 -20.83
C LYS A 202 -9.54 0.81 -19.69
N VAL A 203 -9.63 -0.51 -19.75
CA VAL A 203 -8.99 -1.39 -18.77
C VAL A 203 -7.78 -2.06 -19.39
N VAL A 204 -6.60 -1.86 -18.82
CA VAL A 204 -5.34 -2.48 -19.25
C VAL A 204 -4.83 -3.41 -18.16
N ALA A 205 -4.59 -4.67 -18.49
CA ALA A 205 -3.96 -5.63 -17.59
C ALA A 205 -2.46 -5.73 -17.89
N ILE A 206 -1.62 -5.38 -16.93
CA ILE A 206 -0.15 -5.48 -17.02
C ILE A 206 0.26 -6.59 -16.06
N THR A 207 0.35 -7.81 -16.60
CA THR A 207 0.67 -9.03 -15.85
C THR A 207 1.46 -10.00 -16.74
N PRO A 208 2.43 -10.75 -16.19
CA PRO A 208 3.22 -11.70 -16.97
C PRO A 208 2.39 -12.85 -17.55
N ASP A 209 1.42 -13.35 -16.79
CA ASP A 209 0.48 -14.37 -17.20
C ASP A 209 -0.83 -13.75 -17.73
N TYR A 210 -1.54 -14.49 -18.57
CA TYR A 210 -2.91 -14.15 -18.97
C TYR A 210 -3.87 -14.46 -17.83
N SER A 211 -3.85 -13.61 -16.81
CA SER A 211 -4.57 -13.80 -15.56
C SER A 211 -6.10 -13.77 -15.75
N PRO A 212 -6.89 -14.29 -14.80
CA PRO A 212 -8.35 -14.16 -14.80
C PRO A 212 -8.86 -12.73 -15.01
N SER A 213 -8.12 -11.71 -14.53
CA SER A 213 -8.48 -10.31 -14.75
C SER A 213 -8.19 -9.83 -16.17
N ALA A 214 -7.17 -10.39 -16.84
CA ALA A 214 -6.82 -10.04 -18.21
C ALA A 214 -7.88 -10.45 -19.24
N ILE A 215 -8.70 -11.47 -18.94
CA ILE A 215 -9.83 -11.92 -19.77
C ILE A 215 -10.84 -10.79 -20.01
N HIS A 216 -10.94 -9.85 -19.06
CA HIS A 216 -11.92 -8.77 -19.06
C HIS A 216 -11.31 -7.41 -19.42
N ALA A 217 -10.00 -7.35 -19.68
CA ALA A 217 -9.31 -6.12 -20.06
C ALA A 217 -9.45 -5.86 -21.58
N ASP A 218 -9.32 -4.60 -21.97
CA ASP A 218 -9.25 -4.19 -23.38
C ASP A 218 -7.87 -4.48 -24.00
N LEU A 219 -6.82 -4.40 -23.18
CA LEU A 219 -5.45 -4.69 -23.56
C LEU A 219 -4.78 -5.52 -22.46
N TRP A 220 -4.02 -6.53 -22.88
CA TRP A 220 -3.10 -7.26 -22.01
C TRP A 220 -1.66 -6.97 -22.44
N VAL A 221 -0.84 -6.55 -21.48
CA VAL A 221 0.59 -6.26 -21.64
C VAL A 221 1.39 -7.33 -20.88
N PRO A 222 1.94 -8.34 -21.59
CA PRO A 222 2.70 -9.44 -20.98
C PRO A 222 4.13 -9.01 -20.66
N VAL A 223 4.32 -8.35 -19.51
CA VAL A 223 5.66 -8.00 -19.00
C VAL A 223 6.41 -9.25 -18.54
N ASN A 224 7.74 -9.24 -18.58
CA ASN A 224 8.53 -10.28 -17.91
C ASN A 224 8.41 -10.10 -16.39
N VAL A 225 8.49 -11.19 -15.64
CA VAL A 225 8.40 -11.15 -14.18
C VAL A 225 9.48 -10.23 -13.62
N GLY A 226 9.07 -9.16 -12.92
CA GLY A 226 9.96 -8.19 -12.29
C GLY A 226 10.50 -7.09 -13.21
N SER A 227 10.05 -7.02 -14.47
CA SER A 227 10.51 -5.98 -15.42
C SER A 227 9.58 -4.76 -15.51
N ASP A 228 8.61 -4.64 -14.60
CA ASP A 228 7.60 -3.56 -14.59
C ASP A 228 8.21 -2.16 -14.55
N ALA A 229 9.32 -1.99 -13.82
CA ALA A 229 10.03 -0.72 -13.72
C ALA A 229 10.56 -0.25 -15.08
N ALA A 230 11.03 -1.16 -15.94
CA ALA A 230 11.49 -0.82 -17.29
C ALA A 230 10.32 -0.33 -18.16
N LEU A 231 9.16 -0.99 -18.08
CA LEU A 231 7.94 -0.53 -18.76
C LEU A 231 7.51 0.85 -18.25
N ALA A 232 7.45 1.05 -16.93
CA ALA A 232 7.04 2.31 -16.33
C ALA A 232 7.98 3.46 -16.70
N LEU A 233 9.30 3.24 -16.65
CA LEU A 233 10.29 4.25 -17.03
C LEU A 233 10.25 4.52 -18.53
N SER A 234 9.99 3.52 -19.38
CA SER A 234 9.80 3.74 -20.81
C SER A 234 8.53 4.54 -21.13
N MET A 235 7.43 4.30 -20.40
CA MET A 235 6.25 5.16 -20.48
C MET A 235 6.58 6.60 -20.07
N CYS A 236 7.35 6.79 -18.98
CA CYS A 236 7.84 8.10 -18.58
C CYS A 236 8.70 8.76 -19.67
N GLN A 237 9.56 8.00 -20.35
CA GLN A 237 10.42 8.50 -21.43
C GLN A 237 9.58 9.13 -22.54
N VAL A 238 8.53 8.44 -23.01
CA VAL A 238 7.62 8.97 -24.04
C VAL A 238 6.87 10.20 -23.53
N ILE A 239 6.31 10.14 -22.31
CA ILE A 239 5.56 11.26 -21.71
C ILE A 239 6.43 12.51 -21.59
N VAL A 240 7.68 12.36 -21.16
CA VAL A 240 8.62 13.48 -20.99
C VAL A 240 9.06 14.02 -22.35
N LYS A 241 9.49 13.14 -23.27
CA LYS A 241 9.99 13.54 -24.60
C LYS A 241 8.93 14.25 -25.44
N GLU A 242 7.69 13.78 -25.39
CA GLU A 242 6.56 14.35 -26.11
C GLU A 242 5.81 15.44 -25.32
N ARG A 243 6.26 15.77 -24.11
CA ARG A 243 5.68 16.79 -23.21
C ARG A 243 4.19 16.57 -22.93
N LEU A 244 3.80 15.33 -22.66
CA LEU A 244 2.41 14.91 -22.36
C LEU A 244 2.05 15.07 -20.87
N TYR A 245 2.97 15.54 -20.03
CA TYR A 245 2.76 15.74 -18.60
C TYR A 245 2.11 17.09 -18.29
N LYS A 246 1.47 17.19 -17.12
CA LYS A 246 0.93 18.46 -16.60
C LYS A 246 2.05 19.28 -15.96
N GLU A 247 2.60 20.24 -16.70
CA GLU A 247 3.77 21.02 -16.29
C GLU A 247 3.58 21.78 -14.96
N GLU A 248 2.43 22.41 -14.74
CA GLU A 248 2.12 23.12 -13.50
C GLU A 248 2.14 22.18 -12.29
N PHE A 249 1.55 20.99 -12.42
CA PHE A 249 1.55 19.97 -11.37
C PHE A 249 2.98 19.51 -11.06
N VAL A 250 3.78 19.24 -12.09
CA VAL A 250 5.18 18.80 -11.93
C VAL A 250 5.99 19.85 -11.19
N ARG A 251 5.85 21.14 -11.53
CA ARG A 251 6.54 22.25 -10.85
C ARG A 251 6.13 22.41 -9.39
N GLU A 252 4.86 22.23 -9.08
CA GLU A 252 4.31 22.55 -7.74
C GLU A 252 4.40 21.37 -6.77
N GLN A 253 4.09 20.15 -7.23
CA GLN A 253 3.82 19.00 -6.37
C GLN A 253 5.02 18.04 -6.23
N THR A 254 6.10 18.26 -6.98
CA THR A 254 7.22 17.32 -7.04
C THR A 254 8.56 18.00 -6.80
N ASP A 255 9.59 17.20 -6.55
CA ASP A 255 10.97 17.65 -6.46
C ASP A 255 11.64 17.83 -7.84
N LEU A 256 10.92 17.60 -8.94
CA LEU A 256 11.46 17.65 -10.29
C LEU A 256 12.02 19.02 -10.70
N SER A 257 11.56 20.11 -10.07
CA SER A 257 12.12 21.46 -10.26
C SER A 257 13.22 21.85 -9.27
N LEU A 258 13.50 21.01 -8.26
CA LEU A 258 14.58 21.28 -7.31
C LEU A 258 15.94 21.07 -7.98
N LEU A 259 16.92 21.86 -7.55
CA LEU A 259 18.25 21.87 -8.16
C LEU A 259 19.16 20.82 -7.53
N VAL A 260 19.89 20.10 -8.39
CA VAL A 260 20.99 19.23 -8.00
C VAL A 260 22.31 19.75 -8.55
N VAL A 261 23.38 19.58 -7.78
CA VAL A 261 24.75 19.95 -8.15
C VAL A 261 25.34 18.86 -9.04
N GLU A 262 25.69 19.22 -10.28
CA GLU A 262 26.08 18.27 -11.33
C GLU A 262 27.26 17.37 -10.93
N SER A 263 28.29 17.94 -10.30
CA SER A 263 29.49 17.21 -9.91
C SER A 263 29.29 16.17 -8.81
N THR A 264 28.20 16.26 -8.04
CA THR A 264 27.95 15.38 -6.89
C THR A 264 26.67 14.56 -7.00
N GLY A 265 25.74 14.96 -7.87
CA GLY A 265 24.40 14.40 -7.97
C GLY A 265 23.52 14.65 -6.72
N ARG A 266 23.95 15.51 -5.80
CA ARG A 266 23.19 15.85 -4.59
C ARG A 266 22.39 17.13 -4.78
N PHE A 267 21.26 17.25 -4.08
CA PHE A 267 20.51 18.51 -4.02
C PHE A 267 21.40 19.69 -3.59
N LEU A 268 21.20 20.83 -4.22
CA LEU A 268 21.72 22.11 -3.74
C LEU A 268 20.97 22.48 -2.45
N ARG A 269 21.69 22.57 -1.33
CA ARG A 269 21.12 22.94 -0.04
C ARG A 269 21.69 24.26 0.44
N GLU A 270 21.09 24.79 1.50
CA GLU A 270 21.47 26.09 2.04
C GLU A 270 22.90 26.08 2.61
N LYS A 271 23.37 24.93 3.12
CA LYS A 271 24.75 24.78 3.61
C LYS A 271 25.82 24.98 2.53
N GLU A 272 25.50 24.71 1.26
CA GLU A 272 26.40 24.98 0.13
C GLU A 272 26.41 26.49 -0.20
N LEU A 273 25.35 27.23 0.09
CA LEU A 273 25.26 28.66 -0.26
C LEU A 273 25.80 29.59 0.83
N LYS A 274 25.72 29.20 2.10
CA LYS A 274 26.21 30.04 3.21
C LYS A 274 26.76 29.24 4.38
N ARG A 275 27.74 29.84 5.06
CA ARG A 275 28.33 29.26 6.29
C ARG A 275 27.26 29.12 7.37
N GLY A 276 27.09 27.91 7.89
CA GLY A 276 26.05 27.59 8.88
C GLY A 276 24.64 27.42 8.28
N GLY A 277 24.53 27.28 6.95
CA GLY A 277 23.27 26.95 6.30
C GLY A 277 22.75 25.56 6.67
N ARG A 278 21.44 25.36 6.53
CA ARG A 278 20.75 24.13 6.88
C ARG A 278 20.87 23.07 5.79
N GLU A 279 20.69 21.81 6.19
CA GLU A 279 20.67 20.69 5.25
C GLU A 279 19.27 20.47 4.64
N ASP A 280 18.20 20.88 5.32
CA ASP A 280 16.81 20.61 4.94
C ASP A 280 16.13 21.79 4.22
N VAL A 281 16.93 22.64 3.56
CA VAL A 281 16.48 23.78 2.76
C VAL A 281 17.01 23.60 1.35
N PHE A 282 16.10 23.62 0.38
CA PHE A 282 16.38 23.32 -1.04
C PHE A 282 16.08 24.52 -1.91
N TYR A 283 16.58 24.49 -3.15
CA TYR A 283 16.50 25.61 -4.07
C TYR A 283 15.98 25.17 -5.44
N LEU A 284 15.30 26.11 -6.11
CA LEU A 284 14.82 26.01 -7.49
C LEU A 284 15.35 27.20 -8.30
N TYR A 285 15.37 27.10 -9.62
CA TYR A 285 15.65 28.26 -10.49
C TYR A 285 14.33 28.85 -10.96
N ASP A 286 14.00 30.06 -10.54
CA ASP A 286 12.78 30.75 -10.94
C ASP A 286 13.00 31.50 -12.26
N GLN A 287 12.27 31.11 -13.30
CA GLN A 287 12.36 31.70 -14.63
C GLN A 287 11.79 33.12 -14.67
N ALA A 288 10.85 33.47 -13.79
CA ALA A 288 10.24 34.79 -13.77
C ALA A 288 11.23 35.86 -13.27
N SER A 289 11.99 35.55 -12.21
CA SER A 289 13.02 36.44 -11.68
C SER A 289 14.41 36.21 -12.28
N GLY A 290 14.65 35.07 -12.96
CA GLY A 290 15.94 34.69 -13.51
C GLY A 290 16.98 34.31 -12.44
N ARG A 291 16.53 33.87 -11.26
CA ARG A 291 17.37 33.66 -10.07
C ARG A 291 17.11 32.33 -9.40
N VAL A 292 18.11 31.84 -8.68
CA VAL A 292 17.94 30.74 -7.73
C VAL A 292 17.21 31.25 -6.49
N MET A 293 16.14 30.55 -6.12
CA MET A 293 15.26 30.88 -5.00
C MET A 293 15.07 29.68 -4.07
N GLU A 294 14.88 29.95 -2.78
CA GLU A 294 14.52 28.91 -1.81
C GLU A 294 13.16 28.33 -2.18
N ALA A 295 13.05 27.00 -2.20
CA ALA A 295 11.79 26.32 -2.46
C ALA A 295 10.82 26.51 -1.27
N PRO A 296 9.52 26.74 -1.51
CA PRO A 296 8.51 26.80 -0.46
C PRO A 296 8.52 25.56 0.45
N ARG A 297 8.45 25.77 1.78
CA ARG A 297 8.50 24.69 2.79
C ARG A 297 7.24 24.54 3.64
N LYS A 298 6.44 25.60 3.72
CA LYS A 298 5.21 25.63 4.53
C LYS A 298 3.95 25.33 3.71
N SER A 299 4.06 25.51 2.40
CA SER A 299 3.04 25.29 1.38
C SER A 299 3.75 24.86 0.11
N LEU A 300 3.08 24.11 -0.76
CA LEU A 300 3.57 23.80 -2.11
C LEU A 300 3.24 24.91 -3.11
N ALA A 301 2.30 25.80 -2.78
CA ALA A 301 1.92 26.91 -3.65
C ALA A 301 3.15 27.74 -4.08
N LEU A 302 3.25 27.99 -5.39
CA LEU A 302 4.40 28.67 -5.99
C LEU A 302 4.32 30.20 -5.90
N ASP A 303 3.16 30.77 -5.56
CA ASP A 303 2.96 32.22 -5.33
C ASP A 303 3.56 33.13 -6.42
N GLY A 304 3.45 32.70 -7.69
CA GLY A 304 3.95 33.43 -8.87
C GLY A 304 5.36 33.05 -9.33
N MET A 305 6.05 32.16 -8.62
CA MET A 305 7.29 31.54 -9.12
C MET A 305 6.98 30.63 -10.31
N VAL A 306 7.92 30.57 -11.25
CA VAL A 306 7.91 29.68 -12.42
C VAL A 306 9.19 28.83 -12.38
N PRO A 307 9.22 27.76 -11.57
CA PRO A 307 10.39 26.90 -11.46
C PRO A 307 10.78 26.27 -12.80
N ALA A 308 12.06 26.34 -13.14
CA ALA A 308 12.61 25.69 -14.32
C ALA A 308 12.61 24.17 -14.16
N LEU A 309 12.28 23.47 -15.25
CA LEU A 309 12.36 22.01 -15.36
C LEU A 309 13.52 21.55 -16.26
N GLU A 310 14.12 22.47 -17.01
CA GLU A 310 15.18 22.16 -17.98
C GLU A 310 16.32 23.15 -17.82
N GLY A 311 17.49 22.77 -18.30
CA GLY A 311 18.66 23.62 -18.41
C GLY A 311 19.68 23.47 -17.29
N THR A 312 20.78 24.20 -17.45
CA THR A 312 21.91 24.22 -16.52
C THR A 312 22.21 25.66 -16.12
N TYR A 313 22.35 25.88 -14.82
CA TYR A 313 22.55 27.19 -14.22
C TYR A 313 23.84 27.22 -13.42
N GLN A 314 24.44 28.40 -13.30
CA GLN A 314 25.65 28.60 -12.50
C GLN A 314 25.29 29.28 -11.19
N VAL A 315 25.77 28.74 -10.08
CA VAL A 315 25.52 29.26 -8.74
C VAL A 315 26.84 29.51 -8.03
N GLU A 316 27.00 30.71 -7.46
CA GLU A 316 28.16 31.02 -6.65
C GLU A 316 28.02 30.42 -5.24
N THR A 317 29.04 29.69 -4.82
CA THR A 317 29.15 29.15 -3.45
C THR A 317 30.43 29.67 -2.79
N PRO A 318 30.57 29.59 -1.45
CA PRO A 318 31.83 29.92 -0.79
C PRO A 318 33.03 29.07 -1.25
N GLN A 319 32.80 27.92 -1.89
CA GLN A 319 33.84 27.03 -2.43
C GLN A 319 34.10 27.26 -3.92
N GLY A 320 33.35 28.13 -4.59
CA GLY A 320 33.46 28.43 -6.02
C GLY A 320 32.12 28.31 -6.75
N THR A 321 32.12 28.64 -8.03
CA THR A 321 30.93 28.51 -8.88
C THR A 321 30.67 27.03 -9.19
N VAL A 322 29.43 26.59 -9.01
CA VAL A 322 28.99 25.23 -9.30
C VAL A 322 27.87 25.23 -10.34
N ALA A 323 27.91 24.25 -11.24
CA ALA A 323 26.82 23.99 -12.18
C ALA A 323 25.70 23.19 -11.49
N VAL A 324 24.47 23.64 -11.68
CA VAL A 324 23.26 23.01 -11.14
C VAL A 324 22.22 22.84 -12.22
N GLN A 325 21.39 21.81 -12.08
CA GLN A 325 20.30 21.51 -13.01
C GLN A 325 19.07 21.03 -12.23
N PRO A 326 17.84 21.25 -12.73
CA PRO A 326 16.64 20.65 -12.13
C PRO A 326 16.70 19.11 -12.16
N VAL A 327 16.08 18.44 -11.20
CA VAL A 327 15.99 16.97 -11.18
C VAL A 327 15.34 16.44 -12.47
N MET A 328 14.36 17.15 -13.03
CA MET A 328 13.72 16.79 -14.30
C MET A 328 14.72 16.70 -15.47
N GLU A 329 15.72 17.57 -15.52
CA GLU A 329 16.76 17.53 -16.56
C GLU A 329 17.63 16.28 -16.42
N VAL A 330 17.95 15.89 -15.18
CA VAL A 330 18.67 14.64 -14.90
C VAL A 330 17.83 13.43 -15.27
N LEU A 331 16.54 13.44 -14.92
CA LEU A 331 15.61 12.37 -15.24
C LEU A 331 15.46 12.22 -16.76
N ARG A 332 15.27 13.31 -17.49
CA ARG A 332 15.15 13.31 -18.95
C ARG A 332 16.34 12.64 -19.61
N ARG A 333 17.56 13.03 -19.22
CA ARG A 333 18.80 12.41 -19.72
C ARG A 333 18.86 10.92 -19.40
N HIS A 334 18.53 10.53 -18.17
CA HIS A 334 18.51 9.12 -17.74
C HIS A 334 17.50 8.29 -18.56
N LEU A 335 16.32 8.83 -18.82
CA LEU A 335 15.27 8.18 -19.61
C LEU A 335 15.69 8.03 -21.08
N ASP A 336 16.25 9.07 -21.69
CA ASP A 336 16.69 9.06 -23.09
C ASP A 336 17.89 8.11 -23.32
N GLU A 337 18.74 7.90 -22.31
CA GLU A 337 19.90 7.01 -22.39
C GLU A 337 19.54 5.53 -22.21
N HIS A 338 18.55 5.22 -21.37
CA HIS A 338 18.35 3.86 -20.85
C HIS A 338 16.95 3.26 -21.02
N TYR A 339 15.92 4.04 -21.36
CA TYR A 339 14.53 3.58 -21.34
C TYR A 339 13.74 4.01 -22.58
N LEU A 340 14.41 4.07 -23.74
CA LEU A 340 13.68 4.17 -25.01
C LEU A 340 12.77 2.94 -25.17
N PRO A 341 11.57 3.07 -25.77
CA PRO A 341 10.65 1.94 -25.96
C PRO A 341 11.24 0.73 -26.68
N GLU A 342 12.30 0.92 -27.46
CA GLU A 342 12.98 -0.14 -28.20
C GLU A 342 14.04 -0.91 -27.37
N GLN A 343 14.42 -0.43 -26.18
CA GLN A 343 15.46 -1.01 -25.31
C GLN A 343 14.88 -2.07 -24.35
#